data_AF-A0A0B2P7P6-F1
#
_entry.id   AF-A0A0B2P7P6-F1
#
_cell.length_a   1.000
_cell.length_b   1.000
_cell.length_c   1.000
_cell.angle_alpha   90.00
_cell.angle_beta   90.00
_cell.angle_gamma   90.00
#
_symmetry.space_group_name_H-M   'P 1'
#
loop_
_entity.id
_entity.type
_entity.pdbx_description
1 polymer ?
#
loop_
_entity_poly.entity_id
_entity_poly.type
_entity_poly.pdbx_seq_one_letter_code
_entity_poly.pdbx_strand_id
1 'polypeptide(L)'
;MAHIANGRDTGNCVSLLRVNSANSSQSNMLILQESCTNSTGSFLIYAPVDIVAMNVVLNGGDPDYVALLPSGFAILPDGTTSHNGSGGIGETGPSGSLLTVAFQILVDSVPTAKLSLGGFWP
;
A
#
# COMPACT_ATOMS: atom_id res chain seq x y z
N MET A 1 -0.20 15.99 -5.86
CA MET A 1 0.29 14.72 -5.33
C MET A 1 1.46 15.05 -4.42
N ALA A 2 1.39 14.68 -3.15
CA ALA A 2 2.51 14.81 -2.22
C ALA A 2 3.07 13.41 -1.99
N HIS A 3 4.40 13.24 -1.99
CA HIS A 3 5.02 11.96 -1.67
C HIS A 3 6.21 12.16 -0.73
N ILE A 4 6.45 11.19 0.14
CA ILE A 4 7.57 11.13 1.07
C ILE A 4 8.35 9.86 0.73
N ALA A 5 9.64 9.96 0.45
CA ALA A 5 10.49 8.79 0.24
C ALA A 5 10.61 7.99 1.55
N ASN A 6 10.37 6.68 1.50
CA ASN A 6 10.50 5.81 2.67
C ASN A 6 11.89 5.15 2.68
N GLY A 7 12.84 5.73 3.43
CA GLY A 7 14.13 5.08 3.72
C GLY A 7 15.09 4.89 2.53
N ARG A 8 15.90 3.81 2.61
CA ARG A 8 17.19 3.59 1.93
C ARG A 8 17.11 3.41 0.40
N ASP A 9 15.95 3.02 -0.13
CA ASP A 9 15.75 2.79 -1.56
C ASP A 9 14.90 3.91 -2.18
N THR A 10 15.47 4.61 -3.15
CA THR A 10 14.89 5.83 -3.76
C THR A 10 13.56 5.59 -4.50
N GLY A 11 13.17 4.33 -4.72
CA GLY A 11 11.90 3.95 -5.34
C GLY A 11 10.72 3.80 -4.37
N ASN A 12 10.98 3.72 -3.07
CA ASN A 12 9.94 3.53 -2.06
C ASN A 12 9.36 4.88 -1.66
N CYS A 13 8.04 5.02 -1.74
CA CYS A 13 7.38 6.27 -1.37
C CYS A 13 6.00 6.06 -0.78
N VAL A 14 5.65 6.98 0.12
CA VAL A 14 4.30 7.16 0.63
C VAL A 14 3.71 8.38 -0.04
N SER A 15 2.68 8.20 -0.85
CA SER A 15 1.96 9.22 -1.60
C SER A 15 0.58 9.50 -0.99
N LEU A 16 0.22 10.78 -0.93
CA LEU A 16 -1.14 11.24 -0.65
C LEU A 16 -1.79 11.70 -1.96
N LEU A 17 -2.83 10.99 -2.38
CA LEU A 17 -3.63 11.32 -3.55
C LEU A 17 -4.96 11.92 -3.10
N ARG A 18 -5.33 13.08 -3.64
CA ARG A 18 -6.64 13.69 -3.40
C ARG A 18 -7.59 13.28 -4.51
N VAL A 19 -8.74 12.71 -4.14
CA VAL A 19 -9.78 12.35 -5.11
C VAL A 19 -10.60 13.61 -5.41
N ASN A 20 -10.34 14.21 -6.58
CA ASN A 20 -11.10 15.39 -7.02
C ASN A 20 -12.27 14.92 -7.90
N SER A 21 -13.44 14.75 -7.31
CA SER A 21 -14.68 14.45 -8.04
C SER A 21 -15.36 15.76 -8.46
N ALA A 22 -15.91 15.81 -9.67
CA ALA A 22 -16.64 16.98 -10.19
C ALA A 22 -17.88 17.35 -9.34
N ASN A 23 -18.33 16.44 -8.46
CA ASN A 23 -19.31 16.71 -7.43
C ASN A 23 -18.61 17.10 -6.12
N SER A 24 -18.76 18.37 -5.73
CA SER A 24 -18.10 19.00 -4.56
C SER A 24 -18.30 18.25 -3.24
N SER A 25 -19.36 17.45 -3.11
CA SER A 25 -19.72 16.72 -1.89
C SER A 25 -18.89 15.46 -1.59
N GLN A 26 -18.15 14.92 -2.58
CA GLN A 26 -17.33 13.71 -2.41
C GLN A 26 -15.82 14.00 -2.39
N SER A 27 -15.43 15.27 -2.43
CA SER A 27 -14.02 15.70 -2.50
C SER A 27 -13.24 15.58 -1.17
N ASN A 28 -13.86 15.02 -0.14
CA ASN A 28 -13.31 14.92 1.21
C ASN A 28 -12.45 13.67 1.46
N MET A 29 -12.18 12.85 0.44
CA MET A 29 -11.36 11.65 0.61
C MET A 29 -9.95 11.84 0.06
N LEU A 30 -8.97 11.42 0.86
CA LEU A 30 -7.58 11.19 0.47
C LEU A 30 -7.33 9.69 0.35
N ILE A 31 -6.43 9.30 -0.53
CA ILE A 31 -5.87 7.97 -0.57
C ILE A 31 -4.43 8.09 -0.06
N LEU A 32 -4.15 7.40 1.03
CA LEU A 32 -2.80 7.16 1.51
C LEU A 32 -2.28 5.92 0.80
N GLN A 33 -1.26 6.07 -0.02
CA GLN A 33 -0.67 4.99 -0.82
C GLN A 33 0.79 4.82 -0.44
N GLU A 34 1.20 3.61 -0.09
CA GLU A 34 2.59 3.20 0.05
C GLU A 34 2.96 2.28 -1.10
N SER A 35 4.05 2.59 -1.79
CA SER A 35 4.67 1.71 -2.77
C SER A 35 6.09 1.39 -2.35
N CYS A 36 6.45 0.13 -2.40
CA CYS A 36 7.78 -0.35 -2.07
C CYS A 36 8.20 -1.45 -3.04
N THR A 37 9.46 -1.43 -3.42
CA THR A 37 10.10 -2.44 -4.26
C THR A 37 11.43 -2.82 -3.63
N ASN A 38 11.64 -4.12 -3.40
CA ASN A 38 12.91 -4.67 -2.93
C ASN A 38 13.32 -5.88 -3.78
N SER A 39 14.43 -6.53 -3.43
CA SER A 39 14.97 -7.70 -4.14
C SER A 39 14.05 -8.94 -4.13
N THR A 40 13.08 -8.98 -3.22
CA THR A 40 12.17 -10.12 -3.02
C THR A 40 10.81 -9.90 -3.66
N GLY A 41 10.41 -8.66 -3.88
CA GLY A 41 9.13 -8.34 -4.52
C GLY A 41 8.79 -6.85 -4.47
N SER A 42 7.65 -6.51 -5.04
CA SER A 42 7.09 -5.16 -5.02
C SER A 42 5.70 -5.20 -4.42
N PHE A 43 5.33 -4.19 -3.64
CA PHE A 43 3.99 -4.06 -3.09
C PHE A 43 3.46 -2.65 -3.22
N LEU A 44 2.15 -2.56 -3.35
CA LEU A 44 1.39 -1.32 -3.32
C LEU A 44 0.23 -1.50 -2.34
N ILE A 45 0.27 -0.75 -1.26
CA ILE A 45 -0.76 -0.72 -0.23
C ILE A 45 -1.41 0.66 -0.26
N TYR A 46 -2.73 0.73 -0.22
CA TYR A 46 -3.46 1.98 -0.18
C TYR A 46 -4.61 1.91 0.84
N ALA A 47 -4.93 3.04 1.46
CA ALA A 47 -6.05 3.18 2.36
C ALA A 47 -6.79 4.49 2.05
N PRO A 48 -8.11 4.46 1.80
CA PRO A 48 -8.91 5.67 1.76
C PRO A 48 -9.03 6.27 3.17
N VAL A 49 -8.94 7.59 3.26
CA VAL A 49 -8.96 8.38 4.50
C VAL A 49 -9.85 9.59 4.30
N ASP A 50 -10.67 9.92 5.29
CA ASP A 50 -11.43 11.17 5.30
C ASP A 50 -10.56 12.36 5.76
N ILE A 51 -10.61 13.46 5.02
CA ILE A 51 -9.82 14.69 5.27
C ILE A 51 -10.22 15.33 6.60
N VAL A 52 -11.51 15.32 6.94
CA VAL A 52 -12.03 15.94 8.17
C VAL A 52 -11.56 15.13 9.36
N ALA A 53 -11.68 13.81 9.30
CA ALA A 53 -11.18 12.91 10.34
C ALA A 53 -9.65 13.07 10.51
N MET A 54 -8.88 13.13 9.42
CA MET A 54 -7.43 13.32 9.48
C MET A 54 -7.06 14.68 10.10
N ASN A 55 -7.81 15.74 9.79
CA ASN A 55 -7.58 17.06 10.38
C ASN A 55 -7.86 17.06 11.89
N VAL A 56 -8.88 16.32 12.36
CA VAL A 56 -9.14 16.16 13.80
C VAL A 56 -7.96 15.50 14.50
N VAL A 57 -7.41 14.42 13.92
CA VAL A 57 -6.24 13.73 14.48
C VAL A 57 -5.00 14.62 14.49
N LEU A 58 -4.73 15.36 13.41
CA LEU A 58 -3.59 16.29 13.32
C LEU A 58 -3.68 17.44 14.34
N ASN A 59 -4.89 17.82 14.77
CA ASN A 59 -5.11 18.83 15.81
C ASN A 59 -5.10 18.24 17.24
N GLY A 60 -4.75 16.96 17.41
CA GLY A 60 -4.67 16.29 18.72
C GLY A 60 -5.99 15.65 19.17
N GLY A 61 -6.95 15.44 18.26
CA GLY A 61 -8.16 14.66 18.51
C GLY A 61 -7.91 13.15 18.52
N ASP A 62 -8.98 12.38 18.72
CA ASP A 62 -8.92 10.92 18.83
C ASP A 62 -8.65 10.24 17.48
N PRO A 63 -7.57 9.46 17.32
CA PRO A 63 -7.29 8.68 16.11
C PRO A 63 -8.28 7.55 15.84
N ASP A 64 -9.07 7.12 16.83
CA ASP A 64 -10.08 6.06 16.65
C ASP A 64 -11.25 6.51 15.74
N TYR A 65 -11.35 7.81 15.41
CA TYR A 65 -12.35 8.35 14.46
C TYR A 65 -11.98 8.14 12.97
N VAL A 66 -10.75 7.72 12.67
CA VAL A 66 -10.27 7.53 11.29
C VAL A 66 -10.46 6.08 10.86
N ALA A 67 -11.42 5.85 9.96
CA ALA A 67 -11.56 4.55 9.31
C ALA A 67 -10.49 4.36 8.23
N LEU A 68 -9.49 3.51 8.50
CA LEU A 68 -8.59 3.01 7.47
C LEU A 68 -9.00 1.61 7.04
N LEU A 69 -9.05 1.41 5.71
CA LEU A 69 -9.23 0.10 5.09
C LEU A 69 -8.05 -0.18 4.16
N PRO A 70 -6.87 -0.52 4.72
CA PRO A 70 -5.73 -0.95 3.94
C PRO A 70 -6.12 -2.07 2.98
N SER A 71 -5.90 -1.80 1.70
CA SER A 71 -6.08 -2.72 0.59
C SER A 71 -4.89 -2.59 -0.34
N GLY A 72 -4.57 -3.61 -1.11
CA GLY A 72 -3.38 -3.56 -1.93
C GLY A 72 -3.03 -4.88 -2.58
N PHE A 73 -1.83 -4.92 -3.14
CA PHE A 73 -1.31 -6.11 -3.78
C PHE A 73 0.21 -6.21 -3.64
N ALA A 74 0.70 -7.44 -3.71
CA ALA A 74 2.10 -7.78 -3.78
C ALA A 74 2.40 -8.56 -5.06
N ILE A 75 3.50 -8.21 -5.72
CA ILE A 75 4.04 -8.84 -6.91
C ILE A 75 5.35 -9.50 -6.49
N LEU A 76 5.40 -10.83 -6.56
CA LEU A 76 6.60 -11.62 -6.27
C LEU A 76 7.08 -12.32 -7.54
N PRO A 77 8.40 -12.46 -7.75
CA PRO A 77 8.91 -13.28 -8.84
C PRO A 77 8.51 -14.74 -8.61
N ASP A 78 8.15 -15.46 -9.67
CA ASP A 78 7.71 -16.87 -9.64
C ASP A 78 8.86 -17.87 -9.34
N GLY A 79 9.98 -17.39 -8.77
CA GLY A 79 11.11 -18.23 -8.35
C GLY A 79 11.87 -18.94 -9.47
N THR A 80 11.50 -18.75 -10.74
CA THR A 80 12.15 -19.36 -11.90
C THR A 80 13.43 -18.61 -12.31
N THR A 81 14.32 -18.37 -11.35
CA THR A 81 15.71 -18.08 -11.68
C THR A 81 16.32 -19.36 -12.21
N SER A 82 16.69 -19.32 -13.50
CA SER A 82 17.52 -20.30 -14.22
C SER A 82 18.33 -21.21 -13.29
N HIS A 83 18.09 -22.51 -13.44
CA HIS A 83 18.77 -23.61 -12.77
C HIS A 83 20.27 -23.60 -13.12
N ASN A 84 21.07 -22.70 -12.54
CA ASN A 84 22.52 -22.68 -12.78
C ASN A 84 23.23 -23.67 -11.86
N GLY A 85 23.03 -24.95 -12.15
CA GLY A 85 23.59 -26.05 -11.38
C GLY A 85 23.44 -27.42 -12.04
N SER A 86 23.66 -27.52 -13.36
CA SER A 86 24.07 -28.75 -14.08
C SER A 86 23.81 -28.55 -15.58
N GLY A 87 24.83 -28.74 -16.41
CA GLY A 87 24.79 -28.48 -17.85
C GLY A 87 23.58 -29.09 -18.56
N GLY A 88 22.75 -28.22 -19.14
CA GLY A 88 21.61 -28.59 -19.97
C GLY A 88 21.16 -27.39 -20.80
N ILE A 89 21.39 -27.47 -22.10
CA ILE A 89 20.90 -26.61 -23.18
C ILE A 89 19.38 -26.37 -23.12
N GLY A 90 18.95 -25.10 -23.16
CA GLY A 90 17.56 -24.65 -23.41
C GLY A 90 16.58 -25.04 -22.30
N GLU A 91 15.88 -24.13 -21.62
CA GLU A 91 14.89 -23.23 -22.19
C GLU A 91 14.78 -22.01 -21.25
N THR A 92 14.92 -20.81 -21.80
CA THR A 92 14.51 -19.58 -21.10
C THR A 92 12.97 -19.57 -21.07
N GLY A 93 12.37 -20.39 -20.20
CA GLY A 93 10.93 -20.38 -19.96
C GLY A 93 10.50 -18.97 -19.51
N PRO A 94 9.28 -18.52 -19.86
CA PRO A 94 8.80 -17.22 -19.42
C PRO A 94 8.81 -17.15 -17.89
N SER A 95 9.64 -16.25 -17.34
CA SER A 95 9.63 -15.93 -15.91
C SER A 95 8.29 -15.27 -15.57
N GLY A 96 7.48 -15.94 -14.75
CA GLY A 96 6.19 -15.44 -14.27
C GLY A 96 6.31 -14.48 -13.09
N SER A 97 5.17 -13.99 -12.61
CA SER A 97 5.06 -13.30 -11.33
C SER A 97 3.79 -13.72 -10.61
N LEU A 98 3.88 -13.87 -9.29
CA LEU A 98 2.76 -14.12 -8.41
C LEU A 98 2.18 -12.79 -7.94
N LEU A 99 0.91 -12.55 -8.25
CA LEU A 99 0.15 -11.40 -7.76
C LEU A 99 -0.75 -11.83 -6.61
N THR A 100 -0.48 -11.33 -5.40
CA THR A 100 -1.35 -11.51 -4.24
C THR A 100 -2.12 -10.22 -3.99
N VAL A 101 -3.44 -10.29 -3.91
CA VAL A 101 -4.30 -9.12 -3.66
C VAL A 101 -4.98 -9.30 -2.30
N ALA A 102 -4.98 -8.25 -1.49
CA ALA A 102 -5.66 -8.20 -0.21
C ALA A 102 -6.56 -6.98 -0.14
N PHE A 103 -7.77 -7.15 0.37
CA PHE A 103 -8.72 -6.07 0.57
C PHE A 103 -9.32 -6.18 1.96
N GLN A 104 -9.50 -5.04 2.62
CA GLN A 104 -10.23 -4.96 3.87
C GLN A 104 -11.61 -4.36 3.61
N ILE A 105 -12.67 -5.07 4.01
CA ILE A 105 -14.05 -4.62 3.88
C ILE A 105 -14.59 -4.38 5.28
N LEU A 106 -15.08 -3.16 5.52
CA LEU A 106 -15.78 -2.81 6.75
C LEU A 106 -17.24 -3.26 6.64
N VAL A 107 -17.68 -4.16 7.52
CA VAL A 107 -19.06 -4.68 7.54
C VAL A 107 -19.96 -3.89 8.52
N ASP A 108 -19.37 -3.12 9.44
CA ASP A 108 -20.09 -2.25 10.38
C ASP A 108 -19.40 -0.88 10.46
N SER A 109 -20.16 0.21 10.59
CA SER A 109 -19.68 1.60 10.41
C SER A 109 -18.70 2.12 11.48
N VAL A 110 -18.27 1.26 12.40
CA VAL A 110 -17.21 1.54 13.38
C VAL A 110 -15.91 0.88 12.91
N PRO A 111 -14.92 1.65 12.41
CA PRO A 111 -13.63 1.10 12.03
C PRO A 111 -12.92 0.45 13.23
N THR A 112 -12.75 -0.87 13.16
CA THR A 112 -11.97 -1.64 14.14
C THR A 112 -10.47 -1.60 13.88
N ALA A 113 -10.04 -0.95 12.78
CA ALA A 113 -8.63 -0.75 12.47
C ALA A 113 -8.04 0.37 13.34
N LYS A 114 -7.48 0.00 14.49
CA LYS A 114 -6.79 0.91 15.39
C LYS A 114 -5.47 1.39 14.77
N LEU A 115 -5.31 2.70 14.64
CA LEU A 115 -4.05 3.34 14.23
C LEU A 115 -2.97 3.10 15.29
N SER A 116 -2.26 1.98 15.18
CA SER A 116 -1.09 1.70 16.01
C SER A 116 0.12 2.38 15.37
N LEU A 117 0.61 3.47 16.00
CA LEU A 117 1.83 4.19 15.60
C LEU A 117 3.14 3.40 15.82
N GLY A 118 3.08 2.07 15.92
CA GLY A 118 4.22 1.22 16.24
C GLY A 118 4.29 0.01 15.31
N GLY A 119 5.32 -0.04 14.48
CA GLY A 119 5.63 -1.22 13.67
C GLY A 119 6.36 -0.91 12.38
N PHE A 120 7.48 -0.19 12.46
CA PHE A 120 8.52 -0.31 11.44
C PHE A 120 8.96 -1.78 11.49
N TRP A 121 8.67 -2.58 10.45
CA TRP A 121 9.16 -3.95 10.38
C TRP A 121 10.70 -3.95 10.50
N PRO A 122 11.30 -4.93 11.20
CA PRO A 122 12.75 -5.04 11.33
C PRO A 122 13.46 -5.25 9.98
#